data_AF-A0A957H0N9-F1
#
_entry.id   AF-A0A957H0N9-F1
#
_cell.length_a   1.000
_cell.length_b   1.000
_cell.length_c   1.000
_cell.angle_alpha   90.00
_cell.angle_beta   90.00
_cell.angle_gamma   90.00
#
_symmetry.space_group_name_H-M   'P 1'
#
loop_
_entity.id
_entity.type
_entity.pdbx_description
1 polymer ?
#
loop_
_entity_poly.entity_id
_entity_poly.type
_entity_poly.pdbx_seq_one_letter_code
_entity_poly.pdbx_strand_id
1 'polypeptide(L)'
;MIKAIIFDVGGVLIRTVDRTPRANLEQRLGLAPGAADILYFNGDMGQKAQRGLISTAELLAWIQAELKLDDSGIEAFRREFWAGDQLDGALLDLVRSLRPHYTTAILSNWADNLVPMISEEYPLADAFDLIIGSANEGIVKPDAAIFERALEKLGVAPHEAVFIDDFAHNIAGAEAVGLRGIHYQAGMNLAAALAKVGAFIPTALDDRFSIEPMPRSALPALADMLNECSMALKGENSILLEEMESEFNRPGMEPARDMFLVTERATGRIAAYAECWNESPPHVETYVFGRVHPDFRDLGLGSRLLGLAEARAWEKLALAPPDAEVFIMVATDLLATDAVQLFTDHGYSQNRLFQRMLIDLDELPSAPEFPDGIRVRTYRPEDFEMVVRAHKEAFSDHWGFPDTPLEDYIGRWQTVVDDANFDPSCWFLAMDGDELAGFSLCWPVMAESPDMGLVDDLGVRRPWRRRGLGLTLLKHSFRELYQKGKRKVRLGVDSSSLTNATALYQRAGMRVITETAVYRKILRPGVDLHTQGAAE
;
A
#
# COMPACT_ATOMS: atom_id res chain seq x y z
N MET A 1 13.70 -8.64 3.36
CA MET A 1 13.20 -7.28 3.05
C MET A 1 14.39 -6.45 2.60
N ILE A 2 14.22 -5.53 1.65
CA ILE A 2 15.31 -4.58 1.32
C ILE A 2 15.41 -3.54 2.44
N LYS A 3 16.62 -3.37 2.97
CA LYS A 3 16.97 -2.43 4.04
C LYS A 3 17.93 -1.34 3.56
N ALA A 4 18.74 -1.63 2.54
CA ALA A 4 19.73 -0.70 2.02
C ALA A 4 19.72 -0.63 0.49
N ILE A 5 19.99 0.57 -0.04
CA ILE A 5 20.15 0.80 -1.48
C ILE A 5 21.49 1.52 -1.69
N ILE A 6 22.36 0.88 -2.46
CA ILE A 6 23.75 1.28 -2.69
C ILE A 6 23.88 1.76 -4.14
N PHE A 7 24.36 2.98 -4.31
CA PHE A 7 24.50 3.64 -5.60
C PHE A 7 25.97 3.81 -5.96
N ASP A 8 26.32 3.52 -7.20
CA ASP A 8 27.51 4.09 -7.81
C ASP A 8 27.32 5.59 -8.10
N VAL A 9 28.43 6.31 -8.30
CA VAL A 9 28.42 7.75 -8.59
C VAL A 9 28.63 8.02 -10.08
N GLY A 10 29.73 7.54 -10.65
CA GLY A 10 30.06 7.78 -12.06
C GLY A 10 29.10 7.03 -12.98
N GLY A 11 28.61 7.65 -14.04
CA GLY A 11 27.70 6.99 -14.99
C GLY A 11 26.27 6.77 -14.47
N VAL A 12 26.05 6.87 -13.16
CA VAL A 12 24.75 6.78 -12.49
C VAL A 12 24.26 8.18 -12.05
N LEU A 13 24.84 8.73 -10.98
CA LEU A 13 24.43 10.02 -10.39
C LEU A 13 25.08 11.21 -11.11
N ILE A 14 26.35 11.09 -11.47
CA ILE A 14 27.12 12.10 -12.20
C ILE A 14 27.54 11.51 -13.54
N ARG A 15 27.11 12.15 -14.64
CA ARG A 15 27.30 11.63 -16.00
C ARG A 15 27.92 12.68 -16.90
N THR A 16 28.84 12.26 -17.76
CA THR A 16 29.29 13.07 -18.90
C THR A 16 28.16 13.17 -19.93
N VAL A 17 27.41 14.27 -19.90
CA VAL A 17 26.31 14.54 -20.85
C VAL A 17 26.80 15.27 -22.10
N ASP A 18 27.91 16.00 -22.00
CA ASP A 18 28.57 16.64 -23.14
C ASP A 18 30.05 16.26 -23.18
N ARG A 19 30.45 15.43 -24.15
CA ARG A 19 31.86 15.03 -24.30
C ARG A 19 32.72 16.08 -25.01
N THR A 20 32.12 17.15 -25.54
CA THR A 20 32.80 18.17 -26.34
C THR A 20 33.96 18.84 -25.60
N PRO A 21 33.85 19.24 -24.32
CA PRO A 21 34.98 19.84 -23.61
C PRO A 21 36.18 18.90 -23.48
N ARG A 22 35.93 17.62 -23.14
CA ARG A 22 36.98 16.60 -23.03
C ARG A 22 37.61 16.26 -24.38
N ALA A 23 36.81 16.23 -25.46
CA ALA A 23 37.33 16.03 -26.82
C ALA A 23 38.19 17.22 -27.31
N ASN A 24 37.78 18.46 -27.00
CA ASN A 24 38.55 19.66 -27.31
C ASN A 24 39.87 19.71 -26.53
N LEU A 25 39.85 19.30 -25.25
CA LEU A 25 41.03 19.14 -24.42
C LEU A 25 42.02 18.15 -25.06
N GLU A 26 41.54 16.98 -25.48
CA GLU A 26 42.36 15.98 -26.16
C GLU A 26 42.97 16.54 -27.44
N GLN A 27 42.17 17.19 -28.29
CA GLN A 27 42.66 17.82 -29.53
C GLN A 27 43.73 18.89 -29.26
N ARG A 28 43.50 19.76 -28.26
CA ARG A 28 44.41 20.84 -27.89
C ARG A 28 45.75 20.33 -27.36
N LEU A 29 45.74 19.19 -26.67
CA LEU A 29 46.92 18.55 -26.11
C LEU A 29 47.57 17.51 -27.06
N GLY A 30 47.01 17.33 -28.26
CA GLY A 30 47.51 16.35 -29.23
C GLY A 30 47.33 14.90 -28.79
N LEU A 31 46.34 14.63 -27.94
CA LEU A 31 46.03 13.31 -27.41
C LEU A 31 45.10 12.54 -28.36
N ALA A 32 45.22 11.21 -28.35
CA ALA A 32 44.26 10.35 -29.05
C ALA A 32 42.88 10.43 -28.36
N PRO A 33 41.77 10.24 -29.10
CA PRO A 33 40.43 10.19 -28.51
C PRO A 33 40.33 9.18 -27.35
N GLY A 34 39.84 9.63 -26.19
CA GLY A 34 39.72 8.84 -24.95
C GLY A 34 41.00 8.72 -24.12
N ALA A 35 42.12 9.31 -24.56
CA ALA A 35 43.36 9.27 -23.79
C ALA A 35 43.27 10.09 -22.49
N ALA A 36 42.43 11.13 -22.43
CA ALA A 36 42.22 11.86 -21.19
C ALA A 36 41.59 10.96 -20.10
N ASP A 37 40.63 10.12 -20.48
CA ASP A 37 40.02 9.13 -19.58
C ASP A 37 41.04 8.07 -19.12
N ILE A 38 42.00 7.70 -19.99
CA ILE A 38 43.10 6.80 -19.63
C ILE A 38 44.03 7.46 -18.62
N LEU A 39 44.41 8.72 -18.81
CA LEU A 39 45.28 9.43 -17.87
C LEU A 39 44.63 9.56 -16.49
N TYR A 40 43.34 9.88 -16.45
CA TYR A 40 42.64 10.16 -15.19
C TYR A 40 42.14 8.90 -14.47
N PHE A 41 41.57 7.94 -15.20
CA PHE A 41 40.89 6.77 -14.61
C PHE A 41 41.51 5.44 -15.02
N ASN A 42 41.62 5.18 -16.32
CA ASN A 42 41.76 3.80 -16.81
C ASN A 42 43.22 3.31 -16.90
N GLY A 43 44.20 4.21 -16.83
CA GLY A 43 45.63 3.92 -16.84
C GLY A 43 46.19 3.54 -15.47
N ASP A 44 47.47 3.16 -15.42
CA ASP A 44 48.15 2.67 -14.20
C ASP A 44 48.04 3.65 -13.02
N MET A 45 48.26 4.94 -13.26
CA MET A 45 48.19 5.96 -12.21
C MET A 45 46.75 6.22 -11.73
N GLY A 46 45.78 6.31 -12.64
CA GLY A 46 44.36 6.43 -12.27
C GLY A 46 43.87 5.21 -11.46
N GLN A 47 44.30 4.01 -11.85
CA GLN A 47 44.02 2.77 -11.12
C GLN A 47 44.71 2.68 -9.76
N LYS A 48 45.91 3.25 -9.61
CA LYS A 48 46.59 3.40 -8.31
C LYS A 48 45.83 4.38 -7.41
N ALA A 49 45.36 5.50 -7.97
CA ALA A 49 44.59 6.49 -7.24
C ALA A 49 43.28 5.90 -6.69
N GLN A 50 42.53 5.16 -7.52
CA GLN A 50 41.31 4.46 -7.10
C GLN A 50 41.55 3.38 -6.04
N ARG A 51 42.77 2.87 -5.89
CA ARG A 51 43.16 1.92 -4.82
C ARG A 51 43.79 2.61 -3.61
N GLY A 52 43.85 3.94 -3.59
CA GLY A 52 44.48 4.71 -2.52
C GLY A 52 46.00 4.55 -2.44
N LEU A 53 46.64 4.03 -3.50
CA LEU A 53 48.09 3.87 -3.58
C LEU A 53 48.83 5.18 -3.88
N ILE A 54 48.11 6.14 -4.48
CA ILE A 54 48.52 7.53 -4.65
C ILE A 54 47.32 8.43 -4.37
N SER A 55 47.57 9.65 -3.94
CA SER A 55 46.56 10.70 -3.75
C SER A 55 46.11 11.32 -5.08
N THR A 56 44.97 12.01 -5.07
CA THR A 56 44.51 12.81 -6.22
C THR A 56 45.54 13.88 -6.59
N ALA A 57 46.22 14.47 -5.61
CA ALA A 57 47.27 15.46 -5.84
C ALA A 57 48.49 14.86 -6.58
N GLU A 58 48.91 13.65 -6.21
CA GLU A 58 49.99 12.93 -6.89
C GLU A 58 49.60 12.49 -8.31
N LEU A 59 48.34 12.09 -8.53
CA LEU A 59 47.82 11.81 -9.85
C LEU A 59 47.88 13.07 -10.74
N LEU A 60 47.39 14.21 -10.25
CA LEU A 60 47.41 15.47 -11.00
C LEU A 60 48.84 15.96 -11.27
N ALA A 61 49.75 15.84 -10.31
CA ALA A 61 51.16 16.16 -10.50
C ALA A 61 51.82 15.26 -11.55
N TRP A 62 51.45 13.97 -11.60
CA TRP A 62 51.91 13.07 -12.65
C TRP A 62 51.35 13.45 -14.03
N ILE A 63 50.05 13.76 -14.14
CA ILE A 63 49.44 14.22 -15.40
C ILE A 63 50.12 15.52 -15.87
N GLN A 64 50.36 16.46 -14.97
CA GLN A 64 51.05 17.72 -15.25
C GLN A 64 52.44 17.46 -15.85
N ALA A 65 53.22 16.55 -15.25
CA ALA A 65 54.55 16.19 -15.73
C ALA A 65 54.51 15.45 -17.08
N GLU A 66 53.61 14.46 -17.23
CA GLU A 66 53.45 13.65 -18.43
C GLU A 66 53.08 14.51 -19.66
N LEU A 67 52.17 15.45 -19.45
CA LEU A 67 51.68 16.36 -20.50
C LEU A 67 52.50 17.66 -20.61
N LYS A 68 53.53 17.82 -19.78
CA LYS A 68 54.41 19.02 -19.71
C LYS A 68 53.62 20.33 -19.56
N LEU A 69 52.61 20.30 -18.69
CA LEU A 69 51.75 21.45 -18.39
C LEU A 69 52.36 22.33 -17.30
N ASP A 70 52.11 23.63 -17.36
CA ASP A 70 52.31 24.53 -16.23
C ASP A 70 51.12 24.46 -15.26
N ASP A 71 51.16 25.24 -14.17
CA ASP A 71 50.10 25.23 -13.14
C ASP A 71 48.74 25.66 -13.72
N SER A 72 48.73 26.63 -14.64
CA SER A 72 47.52 27.04 -15.36
C SER A 72 46.98 25.93 -16.26
N GLY A 73 47.89 25.19 -16.90
CA GLY A 73 47.58 24.09 -17.80
C GLY A 73 46.93 22.91 -17.11
N ILE A 74 47.42 22.49 -15.94
CA ILE A 74 46.79 21.39 -15.17
C ILE A 74 45.43 21.81 -14.61
N GLU A 75 45.27 23.06 -14.18
CA GLU A 75 43.96 23.59 -13.77
C GLU A 75 42.96 23.65 -14.93
N ALA A 76 43.41 24.06 -16.12
CA ALA A 76 42.60 24.00 -17.33
C ALA A 76 42.24 22.57 -17.74
N PHE A 77 43.20 21.63 -17.63
CA PHE A 77 42.96 20.20 -17.86
C PHE A 77 41.84 19.69 -16.95
N ARG A 78 41.93 19.93 -15.64
CA ARG A 78 40.93 19.49 -14.66
C ARG A 78 39.55 20.07 -15.00
N ARG A 79 39.48 21.38 -15.22
CA ARG A 79 38.22 22.07 -15.52
C ARG A 79 37.57 21.54 -16.81
N GLU A 80 38.33 21.40 -17.90
CA GLU A 80 37.79 20.95 -19.19
C GLU A 80 37.45 19.45 -19.19
N PHE A 81 38.19 18.64 -18.44
CA PHE A 81 37.90 17.22 -18.29
C PHE A 81 36.51 17.00 -17.68
N TRP A 82 36.13 17.80 -16.68
CA TRP A 82 34.87 17.70 -15.94
C TRP A 82 33.75 18.61 -16.45
N ALA A 83 34.02 19.55 -17.37
CA ALA A 83 33.04 20.56 -17.82
C ALA A 83 31.79 19.97 -18.49
N GLY A 84 31.86 18.72 -18.95
CA GLY A 84 30.75 17.98 -19.53
C GLY A 84 29.89 17.19 -18.55
N ASP A 85 30.29 17.14 -17.29
CA ASP A 85 29.73 16.22 -16.31
C ASP A 85 28.65 16.90 -15.48
N GLN A 86 27.47 16.28 -15.44
CA GLN A 86 26.30 16.82 -14.78
C GLN A 86 25.71 15.81 -13.79
N LEU A 87 25.26 16.34 -12.66
CA LEU A 87 24.45 15.62 -11.69
C LEU A 87 23.03 15.43 -12.22
N ASP A 88 22.51 14.21 -12.15
CA ASP A 88 21.12 13.90 -12.45
C ASP A 88 20.23 14.29 -11.26
N GLY A 89 19.65 15.49 -11.31
CA GLY A 89 18.79 16.03 -10.25
C GLY A 89 17.55 15.17 -9.97
N ALA A 90 16.92 14.61 -11.01
CA ALA A 90 15.73 13.77 -10.85
C ALA A 90 16.08 12.46 -10.13
N LEU A 91 17.25 11.88 -10.45
CA LEU A 91 17.74 10.71 -9.73
C LEU A 91 18.12 11.04 -8.28
N LEU A 92 18.72 12.20 -8.02
CA LEU A 92 19.02 12.65 -6.66
C LEU A 92 17.74 12.83 -5.83
N ASP A 93 16.69 13.39 -6.41
CA ASP A 93 15.38 13.52 -5.74
C ASP A 93 14.78 12.15 -5.42
N LEU A 94 14.92 11.17 -6.32
CA LEU A 94 14.56 9.78 -6.03
C LEU A 94 15.37 9.24 -4.83
N VAL A 95 16.70 9.40 -4.79
CA VAL A 95 17.53 8.97 -3.65
C VAL A 95 17.05 9.60 -2.34
N ARG A 96 16.81 10.92 -2.34
CA ARG A 96 16.29 11.64 -1.17
C ARG A 96 14.93 11.11 -0.72
N SER A 97 14.06 10.76 -1.66
CA SER A 97 12.75 10.15 -1.35
C SER A 97 12.88 8.75 -0.75
N LEU A 98 13.93 8.00 -1.11
CA LEU A 98 14.20 6.64 -0.61
C LEU A 98 14.80 6.65 0.80
N ARG A 99 15.60 7.67 1.14
CA ARG A 99 16.36 7.75 2.40
C ARG A 99 15.52 7.57 3.70
N PRO A 100 14.27 8.06 3.82
CA PRO A 100 13.44 7.78 4.99
C PRO A 100 13.05 6.31 5.16
N HIS A 101 13.17 5.50 4.11
CA HIS A 101 12.71 4.11 4.07
C HIS A 101 13.86 3.09 3.99
N TYR A 102 15.06 3.52 3.59
CA TYR A 102 16.24 2.67 3.43
C TYR A 102 17.49 3.39 3.90
N THR A 103 18.48 2.64 4.38
CA THR A 103 19.84 3.17 4.49
C THR A 103 20.40 3.36 3.09
N THR A 104 20.60 4.62 2.67
CA THR A 104 21.15 4.94 1.35
C THR A 104 22.66 5.04 1.43
N ALA A 105 23.38 4.43 0.48
CA ALA A 105 24.84 4.46 0.47
C ALA A 105 25.44 4.73 -0.90
N ILE A 106 26.64 5.31 -0.91
CA ILE A 106 27.52 5.37 -2.09
C ILE A 106 28.57 4.26 -1.99
N LEU A 107 28.82 3.58 -3.11
CA LEU A 107 29.97 2.70 -3.30
C LEU A 107 30.61 2.99 -4.66
N SER A 108 31.69 3.78 -4.67
CA SER A 108 32.31 4.30 -5.90
C SER A 108 33.79 3.94 -6.02
N ASN A 109 34.19 3.54 -7.23
CA ASN A 109 35.61 3.44 -7.59
C ASN A 109 36.14 4.85 -7.85
N TRP A 110 36.74 5.47 -6.84
CA TRP A 110 37.16 6.86 -6.89
C TRP A 110 38.46 7.09 -6.11
N ALA A 111 39.16 8.17 -6.45
CA ALA A 111 40.33 8.64 -5.71
C ALA A 111 39.94 9.20 -4.33
N ASP A 112 40.94 9.63 -3.55
CA ASP A 112 40.78 10.12 -2.17
C ASP A 112 39.97 11.43 -2.03
N ASN A 113 39.56 12.04 -3.13
CA ASN A 113 38.77 13.27 -3.16
C ASN A 113 37.25 13.04 -3.34
N LEU A 114 36.75 11.81 -3.23
CA LEU A 114 35.32 11.51 -3.40
C LEU A 114 34.42 12.39 -2.50
N VAL A 115 34.70 12.43 -1.19
CA VAL A 115 33.87 13.17 -0.22
C VAL A 115 33.87 14.69 -0.49
N PRO A 116 35.03 15.35 -0.67
CA PRO A 116 35.05 16.75 -1.12
C PRO A 116 34.24 16.98 -2.40
N MET A 117 34.38 16.13 -3.42
CA MET A 117 33.67 16.28 -4.69
C MET A 117 32.15 16.24 -4.51
N ILE A 118 31.61 15.26 -3.77
CA ILE A 118 30.15 15.13 -3.56
C ILE A 118 29.57 16.07 -2.47
N SER A 119 30.42 16.84 -1.80
CA SER A 119 29.99 17.81 -0.78
C SER A 119 30.09 19.25 -1.29
N GLU A 120 31.14 19.55 -2.05
CA GLU A 120 31.49 20.92 -2.45
C GLU A 120 31.19 21.18 -3.94
N GLU A 121 31.44 20.22 -4.83
CA GLU A 121 31.28 20.39 -6.28
C GLU A 121 29.88 19.94 -6.74
N TYR A 122 29.43 18.78 -6.25
CA TYR A 122 28.12 18.21 -6.53
C TYR A 122 27.38 17.96 -5.21
N PRO A 123 26.54 18.88 -4.71
CA PRO A 123 25.96 18.81 -3.37
C PRO A 123 24.91 17.68 -3.27
N LEU A 124 25.38 16.45 -3.13
CA LEU A 124 24.57 15.22 -3.06
C LEU A 124 24.87 14.38 -1.81
N ALA A 125 25.92 14.70 -1.05
CA ALA A 125 26.29 13.97 0.16
C ALA A 125 25.14 13.88 1.20
N ASP A 126 24.25 14.88 1.24
CA ASP A 126 23.10 14.93 2.16
C ASP A 126 22.07 13.81 1.91
N ALA A 127 22.09 13.21 0.72
CA ALA A 127 21.17 12.15 0.33
C ALA A 127 21.62 10.74 0.77
N PHE A 128 22.80 10.60 1.37
CA PHE A 128 23.39 9.30 1.71
C PHE A 128 23.75 9.22 3.20
N ASP A 129 23.43 8.08 3.82
CA ASP A 129 23.79 7.78 5.21
C ASP A 129 25.22 7.23 5.32
N LEU A 130 25.74 6.64 4.24
CA LEU A 130 27.08 6.07 4.19
C LEU A 130 27.75 6.34 2.83
N ILE A 131 29.02 6.74 2.85
CA ILE A 131 29.83 6.97 1.65
C ILE A 131 31.06 6.07 1.72
N ILE A 132 31.24 5.22 0.70
CA ILE A 132 32.35 4.27 0.59
C ILE A 132 33.10 4.55 -0.71
N GLY A 133 34.31 5.08 -0.59
CA GLY A 133 35.24 5.30 -1.70
C GLY A 133 36.32 4.22 -1.73
N SER A 134 36.58 3.65 -2.91
CA SER A 134 37.57 2.58 -3.08
C SER A 134 38.98 2.96 -2.62
N ALA A 135 39.38 4.23 -2.78
CA ALA A 135 40.70 4.69 -2.33
C ALA A 135 40.85 4.62 -0.80
N ASN A 136 39.79 4.92 -0.06
CA ASN A 136 39.80 4.84 1.41
C ASN A 136 39.77 3.39 1.92
N GLU A 137 39.14 2.49 1.17
CA GLU A 137 39.05 1.07 1.52
C GLU A 137 40.26 0.25 0.99
N GLY A 138 41.02 0.78 0.02
CA GLY A 138 42.12 0.09 -0.65
C GLY A 138 41.69 -1.03 -1.60
N ILE A 139 40.38 -1.13 -1.89
CA ILE A 139 39.75 -2.22 -2.66
C ILE A 139 38.82 -1.57 -3.67
N VAL A 140 38.82 -2.04 -4.92
CA VAL A 140 37.97 -1.53 -6.00
C VAL A 140 36.91 -2.56 -6.41
N LYS A 141 35.75 -2.11 -6.85
CA LYS A 141 34.80 -2.94 -7.61
C LYS A 141 35.49 -3.45 -8.89
N PRO A 142 35.25 -4.70 -9.33
CA PRO A 142 34.24 -5.65 -8.84
C PRO A 142 34.79 -6.65 -7.79
N ASP A 143 35.87 -6.34 -7.07
CA ASP A 143 36.41 -7.26 -6.04
C ASP A 143 35.35 -7.53 -4.96
N ALA A 144 35.09 -8.81 -4.67
CA ALA A 144 34.10 -9.23 -3.68
C ALA A 144 34.28 -8.54 -2.32
N ALA A 145 35.53 -8.30 -1.92
CA ALA A 145 35.84 -7.73 -0.61
C ALA A 145 35.29 -6.31 -0.41
N ILE A 146 35.08 -5.53 -1.48
CA ILE A 146 34.50 -4.19 -1.35
C ILE A 146 32.99 -4.23 -1.06
N PHE A 147 32.29 -5.20 -1.64
CA PHE A 147 30.86 -5.39 -1.42
C PHE A 147 30.60 -5.98 -0.03
N GLU A 148 31.41 -6.95 0.40
CA GLU A 148 31.37 -7.50 1.76
C GLU A 148 31.61 -6.42 2.82
N ARG A 149 32.58 -5.52 2.58
CA ARG A 149 32.84 -4.36 3.45
C ARG A 149 31.64 -3.41 3.52
N ALA A 150 31.01 -3.14 2.38
CA ALA A 150 29.83 -2.29 2.34
C ALA A 150 28.68 -2.88 3.15
N LEU A 151 28.41 -4.17 3.00
CA LEU A 151 27.41 -4.91 3.77
C LEU A 151 27.72 -4.90 5.28
N GLU A 152 28.98 -5.09 5.67
CA GLU A 152 29.43 -5.02 7.06
C GLU A 152 29.15 -3.64 7.67
N LYS A 153 29.53 -2.56 6.98
CA LYS A 153 29.30 -1.18 7.46
C LYS A 153 27.81 -0.82 7.52
N LEU A 154 27.00 -1.36 6.62
CA LEU A 154 25.55 -1.17 6.59
C LEU A 154 24.82 -2.03 7.65
N GLY A 155 25.43 -3.11 8.13
CA GLY A 155 24.80 -4.04 9.07
C GLY A 155 23.64 -4.83 8.46
N VAL A 156 23.71 -5.15 7.16
CA VAL A 156 22.65 -5.85 6.42
C VAL A 156 23.17 -7.11 5.73
N ALA A 157 22.30 -8.11 5.57
CA ALA A 157 22.65 -9.30 4.79
C ALA A 157 22.61 -9.00 3.27
N PRO A 158 23.34 -9.74 2.41
CA PRO A 158 23.40 -9.47 0.98
C PRO A 158 22.03 -9.35 0.29
N HIS A 159 21.10 -10.27 0.61
CA HIS A 159 19.75 -10.29 0.03
C HIS A 159 18.83 -9.15 0.52
N GLU A 160 19.29 -8.36 1.50
CA GLU A 160 18.60 -7.19 2.04
C GLU A 160 19.11 -5.88 1.42
N ALA A 161 20.07 -5.94 0.50
CA ALA A 161 20.61 -4.76 -0.17
C ALA A 161 20.52 -4.86 -1.70
N VAL A 162 20.32 -3.70 -2.33
CA VAL A 162 20.34 -3.53 -3.78
C VAL A 162 21.56 -2.70 -4.16
N PHE A 163 22.30 -3.12 -5.18
CA PHE A 163 23.43 -2.38 -5.73
C PHE A 163 23.14 -1.92 -7.15
N ILE A 164 23.37 -0.63 -7.42
CA ILE A 164 23.07 0.04 -8.69
C ILE A 164 24.38 0.60 -9.27
N ASP A 165 24.72 0.18 -10.48
CA ASP A 165 25.98 0.54 -11.16
C ASP A 165 25.79 0.47 -12.68
N ASP A 166 26.47 1.32 -13.43
CA ASP A 166 26.38 1.37 -14.90
C ASP A 166 27.31 0.34 -15.58
N PHE A 167 28.26 -0.26 -14.86
CA PHE A 167 29.13 -1.29 -15.39
C PHE A 167 28.62 -2.69 -15.06
N ALA A 168 28.28 -3.45 -16.11
CA ALA A 168 27.82 -4.83 -15.98
C ALA A 168 28.77 -5.75 -15.19
N HIS A 169 30.09 -5.50 -15.21
CA HIS A 169 31.05 -6.31 -14.45
C HIS A 169 31.03 -6.01 -12.94
N ASN A 170 30.70 -4.78 -12.53
CA ASN A 170 30.48 -4.44 -11.13
C ASN A 170 29.21 -5.10 -10.60
N ILE A 171 28.15 -5.11 -11.42
CA ILE A 171 26.92 -5.83 -11.12
C ILE A 171 27.18 -7.33 -10.93
N ALA A 172 27.93 -7.95 -11.84
CA ALA A 172 28.30 -9.37 -11.69
C ALA A 172 29.11 -9.65 -10.42
N GLY A 173 30.00 -8.74 -10.01
CA GLY A 173 30.75 -8.85 -8.75
C GLY A 173 29.84 -8.74 -7.52
N ALA A 174 28.87 -7.83 -7.53
CA ALA A 174 27.89 -7.69 -6.46
C ALA A 174 26.97 -8.91 -6.35
N GLU A 175 26.47 -9.42 -7.47
CA GLU A 175 25.63 -10.62 -7.51
C GLU A 175 26.38 -11.86 -7.00
N ALA A 176 27.69 -11.96 -7.25
CA ALA A 176 28.52 -13.06 -6.77
C ALA A 176 28.60 -13.14 -5.23
N VAL A 177 28.42 -12.02 -4.51
CA VAL A 177 28.33 -12.00 -3.03
C VAL A 177 26.88 -12.04 -2.51
N GLY A 178 25.89 -12.18 -3.40
CA GLY A 178 24.47 -12.33 -3.06
C GLY A 178 23.67 -11.02 -2.99
N LEU A 179 24.22 -9.89 -3.45
CA LEU A 179 23.47 -8.64 -3.61
C LEU A 179 22.48 -8.75 -4.79
N ARG A 180 21.40 -7.97 -4.72
CA ARG A 180 20.54 -7.74 -5.89
C ARG A 180 21.14 -6.64 -6.76
N GLY A 181 21.56 -6.97 -7.97
CA GLY A 181 22.13 -6.02 -8.91
C GLY A 181 21.08 -5.32 -9.78
N ILE A 182 21.23 -4.02 -10.01
CA ILE A 182 20.53 -3.27 -11.07
C ILE A 182 21.58 -2.63 -11.96
N HIS A 183 21.72 -3.16 -13.18
CA HIS A 183 22.55 -2.55 -14.21
C HIS A 183 21.88 -1.26 -14.72
N TYR A 184 22.44 -0.12 -14.32
CA TYR A 184 21.89 1.18 -14.64
C TYR A 184 22.15 1.55 -16.10
N GLN A 185 21.13 2.08 -16.77
CA GLN A 185 21.24 2.66 -18.11
C GLN A 185 20.64 4.05 -18.11
N ALA A 186 21.34 5.02 -18.72
CA ALA A 186 20.83 6.38 -18.82
C ALA A 186 19.43 6.38 -19.48
N GLY A 187 18.47 7.03 -18.82
CA GLY A 187 17.07 7.08 -19.25
C GLY A 187 16.19 5.91 -18.79
N MET A 188 16.73 4.93 -18.04
CA MET A 188 15.91 3.88 -17.46
C MET A 188 14.98 4.40 -16.36
N ASN A 189 13.83 3.75 -16.18
CA ASN A 189 12.98 3.98 -15.01
C ASN A 189 13.53 3.19 -13.80
N LEU A 190 14.44 3.83 -13.04
CA LEU A 190 15.07 3.19 -11.89
C LEU A 190 14.07 2.86 -10.77
N ALA A 191 13.07 3.71 -10.55
CA ALA A 191 11.99 3.43 -9.60
C ALA A 191 11.28 2.10 -9.94
N ALA A 192 10.91 1.89 -11.19
CA ALA A 192 10.30 0.63 -11.62
C ALA A 192 11.25 -0.57 -11.48
N ALA A 193 12.56 -0.39 -11.72
CA ALA A 193 13.55 -1.45 -11.53
C ALA A 193 13.72 -1.83 -10.04
N LEU A 194 13.76 -0.83 -9.17
CA LEU A 194 13.78 -1.00 -7.71
C LEU A 194 12.51 -1.70 -7.20
N ALA A 195 11.34 -1.33 -7.70
CA ALA A 195 10.07 -1.99 -7.37
C ALA A 195 10.09 -3.48 -7.74
N LYS A 196 10.63 -3.84 -8.91
CA LYS A 196 10.77 -5.24 -9.35
C LYS A 196 11.66 -6.09 -8.43
N VAL A 197 12.65 -5.48 -7.79
CA VAL A 197 13.51 -6.15 -6.80
C VAL A 197 12.97 -6.01 -5.37
N GLY A 198 11.71 -5.62 -5.21
CA GLY A 198 11.01 -5.60 -3.93
C GLY A 198 11.30 -4.39 -3.04
N ALA A 199 11.82 -3.30 -3.61
CA ALA A 199 11.89 -2.02 -2.91
C ALA A 199 10.57 -1.24 -3.10
N PHE A 200 9.95 -0.83 -2.00
CA PHE A 200 8.96 0.23 -1.98
C PHE A 200 9.50 1.54 -2.59
N ILE A 201 8.74 2.15 -3.50
CA ILE A 201 9.05 3.44 -4.13
C ILE A 201 8.06 4.49 -3.64
N PRO A 202 8.53 5.53 -2.93
CA PRO A 202 7.72 6.70 -2.66
C PRO A 202 7.55 7.51 -3.94
N THR A 203 6.35 7.56 -4.50
CA THR A 203 6.03 8.45 -5.64
C THR A 203 6.20 9.90 -5.19
N ALA A 204 6.96 10.73 -5.91
CA ALA A 204 7.01 12.16 -5.64
C ALA A 204 5.63 12.77 -5.90
N LEU A 205 5.12 13.57 -4.96
CA LEU A 205 3.87 14.30 -5.13
C LEU A 205 4.18 15.52 -6.00
N ASP A 206 3.41 15.73 -7.07
CA ASP A 206 3.49 16.93 -7.90
C ASP A 206 3.38 18.19 -7.02
N ASP A 207 4.27 19.17 -7.22
CA ASP A 207 4.37 20.39 -6.41
C ASP A 207 3.06 21.19 -6.32
N ARG A 208 2.13 20.97 -7.27
CA ARG A 208 0.76 21.51 -7.24
C ARG A 208 -0.03 21.07 -6.01
N PHE A 209 0.37 19.99 -5.34
CA PHE A 209 -0.33 19.42 -4.22
C PHE A 209 0.47 19.49 -2.92
N SER A 210 -0.26 19.59 -1.81
CA SER A 210 0.23 19.36 -0.46
C SER A 210 -0.37 18.08 0.07
N ILE A 211 0.40 17.35 0.87
CA ILE A 211 -0.10 16.25 1.67
C ILE A 211 0.15 16.55 3.14
N GLU A 212 -0.90 16.50 3.94
CA GLU A 212 -0.87 16.87 5.34
C GLU A 212 -1.69 15.86 6.15
N PRO A 213 -1.40 15.69 7.45
CA PRO A 213 -2.29 14.93 8.30
C PRO A 213 -3.68 15.57 8.34
N MET A 214 -4.74 14.75 8.40
CA MET A 214 -6.11 15.26 8.38
C MET A 214 -6.40 16.14 9.61
N PRO A 215 -6.69 17.45 9.44
CA PRO A 215 -7.16 18.27 10.55
C PRO A 215 -8.66 18.04 10.78
N ARG A 216 -9.10 18.03 12.03
CA ARG A 216 -10.52 17.85 12.38
C ARG A 216 -11.44 18.87 11.68
N SER A 217 -10.97 20.09 11.48
CA SER A 217 -11.73 21.14 10.78
C SER A 217 -12.04 20.83 9.32
N ALA A 218 -11.36 19.88 8.69
CA ALA A 218 -11.59 19.49 7.30
C ALA A 218 -12.65 18.39 7.13
N LEU A 219 -13.17 17.79 8.22
CA LEU A 219 -14.16 16.69 8.14
C LEU A 219 -15.40 17.03 7.29
N PRO A 220 -16.02 18.23 7.40
CA PRO A 220 -17.16 18.57 6.55
C PRO A 220 -16.81 18.58 5.06
N ALA A 221 -15.69 19.22 4.69
CA ALA A 221 -15.25 19.28 3.29
C ALA A 221 -14.80 17.92 2.76
N LEU A 222 -14.27 17.05 3.62
CA LEU A 222 -13.96 15.68 3.26
C LEU A 222 -15.23 14.88 2.96
N ALA A 223 -16.26 14.98 3.81
CA ALA A 223 -17.53 14.29 3.60
C ALA A 223 -18.15 14.69 2.24
N ASP A 224 -18.09 15.98 1.90
CA ASP A 224 -18.51 16.47 0.59
C ASP A 224 -17.68 15.85 -0.55
N MET A 225 -16.34 15.86 -0.46
CA MET A 225 -15.45 15.28 -1.47
C MET A 225 -15.69 13.77 -1.68
N LEU A 226 -15.89 13.02 -0.59
CA LEU A 226 -16.16 11.58 -0.67
C LEU A 226 -17.54 11.30 -1.26
N ASN A 227 -18.54 12.15 -0.98
CA ASN A 227 -19.85 12.07 -1.62
C ASN A 227 -19.79 12.43 -3.11
N GLU A 228 -18.97 13.41 -3.53
CA GLU A 228 -18.70 13.67 -4.95
C GLU A 228 -18.10 12.44 -5.64
N CYS A 229 -17.14 11.76 -4.99
CA CYS A 229 -16.59 10.50 -5.48
C CYS A 229 -17.66 9.41 -5.60
N SER A 230 -18.54 9.29 -4.59
CA SER A 230 -19.61 8.28 -4.57
C SER A 230 -20.67 8.55 -5.63
N MET A 231 -21.09 9.80 -5.80
CA MET A 231 -22.00 10.22 -6.86
C MET A 231 -21.42 9.93 -8.25
N ALA A 232 -20.14 10.20 -8.46
CA ALA A 232 -19.48 9.91 -9.74
C ALA A 232 -19.38 8.40 -10.04
N LEU A 233 -19.20 7.56 -9.02
CA LEU A 233 -19.02 6.12 -9.17
C LEU A 233 -20.35 5.35 -9.21
N LYS A 234 -21.31 5.72 -8.35
CA LYS A 234 -22.52 4.95 -8.05
C LYS A 234 -23.83 5.72 -8.28
N GLY A 235 -23.75 7.04 -8.44
CA GLY A 235 -24.93 7.90 -8.58
C GLY A 235 -25.68 8.17 -7.27
N GLU A 236 -25.07 7.88 -6.12
CA GLU A 236 -25.64 8.12 -4.80
C GLU A 236 -24.58 8.60 -3.80
N ASN A 237 -25.00 9.42 -2.83
CA ASN A 237 -24.18 9.75 -1.66
C ASN A 237 -24.02 8.52 -0.77
N SER A 238 -22.90 8.42 -0.07
CA SER A 238 -22.60 7.27 0.79
C SER A 238 -21.87 7.62 2.08
N ILE A 239 -21.62 8.91 2.37
CA ILE A 239 -20.88 9.35 3.55
C ILE A 239 -21.70 10.38 4.33
N LEU A 240 -21.89 10.15 5.62
CA LEU A 240 -22.40 11.14 6.56
C LEU A 240 -21.26 11.82 7.33
N LEU A 241 -21.46 13.08 7.72
CA LEU A 241 -20.45 13.80 8.51
C LEU A 241 -20.26 13.16 9.89
N GLU A 242 -21.35 12.69 10.50
CA GLU A 242 -21.34 12.01 11.80
C GLU A 242 -20.49 10.73 11.76
N GLU A 243 -20.50 10.01 10.63
CA GLU A 243 -19.62 8.85 10.42
C GLU A 243 -18.16 9.28 10.41
N MET A 244 -17.82 10.35 9.69
CA MET A 244 -16.45 10.87 9.65
C MET A 244 -15.94 11.34 11.02
N GLU A 245 -16.81 11.92 11.86
CA GLU A 245 -16.48 12.24 13.25
C GLU A 245 -16.24 10.97 14.09
N SER A 246 -17.02 9.90 13.89
CA SER A 246 -16.79 8.61 14.55
C SER A 246 -15.43 8.03 14.17
N GLU A 247 -15.14 8.00 12.86
CA GLU A 247 -13.88 7.49 12.29
C GLU A 247 -12.66 8.26 12.81
N PHE A 248 -12.73 9.59 12.86
CA PHE A 248 -11.66 10.43 13.38
C PHE A 248 -11.35 10.17 14.86
N ASN A 249 -12.37 9.79 15.65
CA ASN A 249 -12.24 9.50 17.09
C ASN A 249 -12.08 8.01 17.39
N ARG A 250 -11.87 7.17 16.36
CA ARG A 250 -11.75 5.73 16.52
C ARG A 250 -10.63 5.36 17.51
N PRO A 251 -10.89 4.43 18.47
CA PRO A 251 -9.84 3.96 19.37
C PRO A 251 -8.62 3.40 18.63
N GLY A 252 -7.42 3.85 19.00
CA GLY A 252 -6.17 3.44 18.36
C GLY A 252 -5.82 4.17 17.06
N MET A 253 -6.69 5.06 16.58
CA MET A 253 -6.39 5.95 15.46
C MET A 253 -5.47 7.08 15.91
N GLU A 254 -4.40 7.33 15.15
CA GLU A 254 -3.51 8.48 15.29
C GLU A 254 -3.69 9.39 14.06
N PRO A 255 -4.65 10.35 14.01
CA PRO A 255 -4.95 11.13 12.80
C PRO A 255 -3.73 11.83 12.19
N ALA A 256 -2.74 12.19 13.03
CA ALA A 256 -1.48 12.78 12.60
C ALA A 256 -0.62 11.88 11.69
N ARG A 257 -0.86 10.56 11.70
CA ARG A 257 -0.03 9.53 11.05
C ARG A 257 -0.85 8.51 10.24
N ASP A 258 -2.13 8.39 10.55
CA ASP A 258 -3.01 7.37 10.00
C ASP A 258 -3.97 7.93 8.94
N MET A 259 -4.17 9.26 8.89
CA MET A 259 -5.11 9.93 7.98
C MET A 259 -4.38 10.99 7.15
N PHE A 260 -4.40 10.85 5.83
CA PHE A 260 -3.65 11.66 4.88
C PHE A 260 -4.58 12.43 3.96
N LEU A 261 -4.50 13.77 4.01
CA LEU A 261 -5.28 14.67 3.17
C LEU A 261 -4.39 15.28 2.08
N VAL A 262 -4.82 15.19 0.83
CA VAL A 262 -4.17 15.86 -0.30
C VAL A 262 -5.00 17.05 -0.74
N THR A 263 -4.38 18.23 -0.78
CA THR A 263 -5.01 19.48 -1.23
C THR A 263 -4.25 20.08 -2.41
N GLU A 264 -4.98 20.62 -3.39
CA GLU A 264 -4.38 21.42 -4.46
C GLU A 264 -4.02 22.80 -3.92
N ARG A 265 -2.74 23.18 -3.98
CA ARG A 265 -2.23 24.42 -3.36
C ARG A 265 -2.87 25.69 -3.90
N ALA A 266 -3.22 25.72 -5.18
CA ALA A 266 -3.77 26.91 -5.83
C ALA A 266 -5.19 27.23 -5.36
N THR A 267 -5.99 26.21 -5.06
CA THR A 267 -7.43 26.35 -4.78
C THR A 267 -7.80 25.99 -3.34
N GLY A 268 -6.95 25.23 -2.65
CA GLY A 268 -7.26 24.61 -1.36
C GLY A 268 -8.23 23.44 -1.47
N ARG A 269 -8.64 23.04 -2.68
CA ARG A 269 -9.59 21.95 -2.89
C ARG A 269 -8.96 20.62 -2.50
N ILE A 270 -9.74 19.77 -1.83
CA ILE A 270 -9.32 18.42 -1.50
C ILE A 270 -9.28 17.59 -2.79
N ALA A 271 -8.10 17.09 -3.13
CA ALA A 271 -7.85 16.30 -4.33
C ALA A 271 -7.91 14.80 -4.06
N ALA A 272 -7.48 14.37 -2.87
CA ALA A 272 -7.52 12.97 -2.48
C ALA A 272 -7.44 12.81 -0.96
N TYR A 273 -7.83 11.63 -0.48
CA TYR A 273 -7.78 11.26 0.92
C TYR A 273 -7.50 9.76 1.06
N ALA A 274 -6.72 9.38 2.07
CA ALA A 274 -6.66 8.01 2.54
C ALA A 274 -6.47 7.94 4.04
N GLU A 275 -6.89 6.84 4.61
CA GLU A 275 -6.66 6.48 6.00
C GLU A 275 -6.30 5.01 6.12
N CYS A 276 -5.58 4.66 7.18
CA CYS A 276 -5.23 3.28 7.47
C CYS A 276 -5.25 3.00 8.97
N TRP A 277 -5.72 1.81 9.34
CA TRP A 277 -5.86 1.44 10.74
C TRP A 277 -5.54 -0.03 10.96
N ASN A 278 -5.17 -0.32 12.21
CA ASN A 278 -4.85 -1.65 12.71
C ASN A 278 -5.20 -1.61 14.21
N GLU A 279 -6.44 -2.00 14.51
CA GLU A 279 -7.14 -1.60 15.74
C GLU A 279 -6.84 -2.47 16.94
N SER A 280 -6.48 -3.74 16.75
CA SER A 280 -6.41 -4.68 17.87
C SER A 280 -5.42 -5.82 17.62
N PRO A 281 -4.85 -6.38 18.70
CA PRO A 281 -4.11 -7.63 18.64
C PRO A 281 -4.92 -8.70 17.87
N PRO A 282 -4.26 -9.54 17.05
CA PRO A 282 -2.80 -9.71 16.97
C PRO A 282 -2.08 -8.75 16.02
N HIS A 283 -2.69 -7.64 15.60
CA HIS A 283 -2.09 -6.64 14.71
C HIS A 283 -1.62 -7.17 13.33
N VAL A 284 -2.23 -8.25 12.87
CA VAL A 284 -1.89 -8.93 11.60
C VAL A 284 -2.45 -8.24 10.37
N GLU A 285 -3.41 -7.34 10.54
CA GLU A 285 -4.15 -6.68 9.46
C GLU A 285 -4.01 -5.16 9.59
N THR A 286 -3.56 -4.51 8.52
CA THR A 286 -3.77 -3.08 8.32
C THR A 286 -4.79 -2.88 7.21
N TYR A 287 -5.91 -2.25 7.52
CA TYR A 287 -6.93 -1.91 6.53
C TYR A 287 -6.68 -0.49 5.99
N VAL A 288 -6.95 -0.26 4.71
CA VAL A 288 -6.86 1.07 4.08
C VAL A 288 -8.17 1.43 3.41
N PHE A 289 -8.62 2.66 3.67
CA PHE A 289 -9.66 3.33 2.91
C PHE A 289 -9.07 4.53 2.18
N GLY A 290 -9.54 4.84 0.98
CA GLY A 290 -9.10 6.03 0.27
C GLY A 290 -9.88 6.32 -1.00
N ARG A 291 -9.84 7.58 -1.43
CA ARG A 291 -10.47 8.10 -2.64
C ARG A 291 -9.61 9.19 -3.27
N VAL A 292 -9.57 9.21 -4.60
CA VAL A 292 -9.07 10.33 -5.40
C VAL A 292 -10.28 10.97 -6.07
N HIS A 293 -10.41 12.28 -5.88
CA HIS A 293 -11.51 13.03 -6.47
C HIS A 293 -11.46 12.91 -8.02
N PRO A 294 -12.60 12.73 -8.73
CA PRO A 294 -12.65 12.51 -10.18
C PRO A 294 -11.79 13.45 -11.04
N ASP A 295 -11.77 14.74 -10.72
CA ASP A 295 -10.99 15.76 -11.46
C ASP A 295 -9.46 15.64 -11.29
N PHE A 296 -8.98 14.83 -10.34
CA PHE A 296 -7.56 14.70 -10.00
C PHE A 296 -7.03 13.27 -10.19
N ARG A 297 -7.75 12.44 -10.95
CA ARG A 297 -7.31 11.08 -11.32
C ARG A 297 -6.12 11.13 -12.28
N ASP A 298 -5.40 10.01 -12.36
CA ASP A 298 -4.23 9.84 -13.22
C ASP A 298 -3.04 10.79 -12.95
N LEU A 299 -3.03 11.46 -11.79
CA LEU A 299 -1.95 12.34 -11.33
C LEU A 299 -1.00 11.68 -10.31
N GLY A 300 -1.10 10.36 -10.12
CA GLY A 300 -0.27 9.61 -9.17
C GLY A 300 -0.65 9.76 -7.68
N LEU A 301 -1.73 10.50 -7.36
CA LEU A 301 -2.19 10.74 -5.98
C LEU A 301 -2.57 9.44 -5.26
N GLY A 302 -3.26 8.53 -5.94
CA GLY A 302 -3.66 7.23 -5.39
C GLY A 302 -2.45 6.37 -5.01
N SER A 303 -1.45 6.28 -5.90
CA SER A 303 -0.19 5.57 -5.62
C SER A 303 0.55 6.18 -4.44
N ARG A 304 0.59 7.52 -4.34
CA ARG A 304 1.23 8.20 -3.20
C ARG A 304 0.55 7.87 -1.88
N LEU A 305 -0.78 7.94 -1.83
CA LEU A 305 -1.55 7.65 -0.62
C LEU A 305 -1.44 6.18 -0.21
N LEU A 306 -1.52 5.26 -1.17
CA LEU A 306 -1.33 3.84 -0.92
C LEU A 306 0.07 3.56 -0.35
N GLY A 307 1.10 4.23 -0.87
CA GLY A 307 2.46 4.09 -0.36
C GLY A 307 2.65 4.58 1.08
N LEU A 308 1.95 5.66 1.47
CA LEU A 308 1.96 6.12 2.86
C LEU A 308 1.26 5.13 3.79
N ALA A 309 0.13 4.57 3.37
CA ALA A 309 -0.56 3.52 4.11
C ALA A 309 0.29 2.24 4.25
N GLU A 310 1.03 1.85 3.20
CA GLU A 310 2.00 0.75 3.25
C GLU A 310 3.13 1.03 4.24
N ALA A 311 3.73 2.22 4.20
CA ALA A 311 4.76 2.61 5.15
C ALA A 311 4.24 2.53 6.60
N ARG A 312 2.99 2.95 6.83
CA ARG A 312 2.35 2.86 8.14
C ARG A 312 2.09 1.42 8.58
N ALA A 313 1.66 0.55 7.66
CA ALA A 313 1.51 -0.88 7.93
C ALA A 313 2.86 -1.54 8.31
N TRP A 314 3.95 -1.12 7.67
CA TRP A 314 5.30 -1.59 8.00
C TRP A 314 5.77 -1.15 9.39
N GLU A 315 5.47 0.08 9.81
CA GLU A 315 5.78 0.54 11.18
C GLU A 315 5.09 -0.34 12.24
N LYS A 316 3.86 -0.77 11.96
CA LYS A 316 3.06 -1.61 12.87
C LYS A 316 3.43 -3.10 12.79
N LEU A 317 4.30 -3.52 11.85
CA LEU A 317 4.68 -4.92 11.64
C LEU A 317 5.25 -5.59 12.90
N ALA A 318 5.99 -4.83 13.72
CA ALA A 318 6.61 -5.32 14.95
C ALA A 318 5.60 -5.62 16.07
N LEU A 319 4.37 -5.12 15.97
CA LEU A 319 3.30 -5.37 16.96
C LEU A 319 2.68 -6.77 16.79
N ALA A 320 2.83 -7.38 15.60
CA ALA A 320 2.29 -8.70 15.31
C ALA A 320 3.22 -9.84 15.74
N PRO A 321 2.68 -10.98 16.22
CA PRO A 321 3.47 -12.15 16.63
C PRO A 321 4.49 -12.58 15.56
N PRO A 322 5.75 -12.90 15.90
CA PRO A 322 6.82 -13.10 14.92
C PRO A 322 6.55 -14.14 13.82
N ASP A 323 5.74 -15.14 14.12
CA ASP A 323 5.34 -16.24 13.24
C ASP A 323 4.02 -15.98 12.49
N ALA A 324 3.31 -14.89 12.80
CA ALA A 324 2.06 -14.53 12.15
C ALA A 324 2.27 -13.92 10.77
N GLU A 325 1.39 -14.29 9.84
CA GLU A 325 1.22 -13.61 8.57
C GLU A 325 0.71 -12.19 8.83
N VAL A 326 1.37 -11.19 8.26
CA VAL A 326 0.97 -9.77 8.36
C VAL A 326 0.71 -9.24 6.96
N PHE A 327 -0.38 -8.52 6.81
CA PHE A 327 -0.84 -8.06 5.52
C PHE A 327 -1.50 -6.68 5.62
N ILE A 328 -1.53 -6.02 4.47
CA ILE A 328 -2.32 -4.83 4.25
C ILE A 328 -3.44 -5.18 3.27
N MET A 329 -4.63 -4.63 3.51
CA MET A 329 -5.79 -4.90 2.68
C MET A 329 -6.63 -3.66 2.40
N VAL A 330 -7.35 -3.74 1.29
CA VAL A 330 -8.27 -2.71 0.81
C VAL A 330 -9.52 -3.40 0.29
N ALA A 331 -10.68 -2.76 0.42
CA ALA A 331 -11.87 -3.16 -0.33
C ALA A 331 -12.24 -2.07 -1.33
N THR A 332 -12.49 -2.48 -2.57
CA THR A 332 -12.92 -1.56 -3.64
C THR A 332 -14.06 -2.13 -4.44
N ASP A 333 -14.95 -1.25 -4.88
CA ASP A 333 -15.98 -1.61 -5.84
C ASP A 333 -15.32 -1.94 -7.18
N LEU A 334 -15.77 -3.01 -7.86
CA LEU A 334 -15.24 -3.40 -9.17
C LEU A 334 -15.59 -2.40 -10.27
N LEU A 335 -16.55 -1.48 -10.02
CA LEU A 335 -16.79 -0.33 -10.89
C LEU A 335 -15.64 0.67 -10.90
N ALA A 336 -14.81 0.71 -9.83
CA ALA A 336 -13.63 1.57 -9.75
C ALA A 336 -12.42 0.90 -10.42
N THR A 337 -12.46 0.80 -11.75
CA THR A 337 -11.45 0.08 -12.55
C THR A 337 -10.05 0.66 -12.41
N ASP A 338 -9.93 1.97 -12.19
CA ASP A 338 -8.68 2.67 -11.89
C ASP A 338 -8.08 2.24 -10.55
N ALA A 339 -8.89 2.12 -9.51
CA ALA A 339 -8.46 1.61 -8.22
C ALA A 339 -8.05 0.12 -8.30
N VAL A 340 -8.80 -0.70 -9.03
CA VAL A 340 -8.45 -2.12 -9.27
C VAL A 340 -7.08 -2.24 -9.95
N GLN A 341 -6.83 -1.42 -10.98
CA GLN A 341 -5.54 -1.40 -11.66
C GLN A 341 -4.42 -0.93 -10.71
N LEU A 342 -4.67 0.13 -9.94
CA LEU A 342 -3.73 0.65 -8.95
C LEU A 342 -3.27 -0.43 -7.97
N PHE A 343 -4.19 -1.18 -7.37
CA PHE A 343 -3.84 -2.23 -6.40
C PHE A 343 -3.07 -3.37 -7.06
N THR A 344 -3.46 -3.77 -8.26
CA THR A 344 -2.74 -4.80 -9.04
C THR A 344 -1.30 -4.37 -9.33
N ASP A 345 -1.10 -3.12 -9.76
CA ASP A 345 0.22 -2.56 -10.06
C ASP A 345 1.12 -2.46 -8.82
N HIS A 346 0.53 -2.34 -7.62
CA HIS A 346 1.25 -2.29 -6.34
C HIS A 346 1.43 -3.66 -5.68
N GLY A 347 1.12 -4.75 -6.39
CA GLY A 347 1.35 -6.12 -5.95
C GLY A 347 0.29 -6.65 -4.98
N TYR A 348 -0.90 -6.06 -4.94
CA TYR A 348 -2.04 -6.65 -4.25
C TYR A 348 -2.67 -7.72 -5.13
N SER A 349 -3.18 -8.76 -4.48
CA SER A 349 -3.93 -9.83 -5.11
C SER A 349 -5.36 -9.82 -4.63
N GLN A 350 -6.31 -10.10 -5.52
CA GLN A 350 -7.71 -10.26 -5.12
C GLN A 350 -7.81 -11.48 -4.21
N ASN A 351 -8.25 -11.25 -2.98
CA ASN A 351 -8.43 -12.27 -1.96
C ASN A 351 -9.89 -12.72 -1.84
N ARG A 352 -10.83 -11.79 -1.97
CA ARG A 352 -12.26 -12.06 -1.72
C ARG A 352 -13.18 -11.21 -2.59
N LEU A 353 -14.40 -11.69 -2.79
CA LEU A 353 -15.43 -10.97 -3.54
C LEU A 353 -16.76 -10.98 -2.78
N PHE A 354 -17.30 -9.79 -2.57
CA PHE A 354 -18.60 -9.56 -1.95
C PHE A 354 -19.56 -8.97 -2.99
N GLN A 355 -20.81 -9.43 -2.98
CA GLN A 355 -21.87 -8.92 -3.82
C GLN A 355 -22.88 -8.17 -2.97
N ARG A 356 -23.25 -6.97 -3.41
CA ARG A 356 -24.46 -6.31 -2.90
C ARG A 356 -25.63 -6.72 -3.78
N MET A 357 -26.70 -7.18 -3.15
CA MET A 357 -27.89 -7.65 -3.85
C MET A 357 -29.11 -6.83 -3.48
N LEU A 358 -30.01 -6.62 -4.44
CA LEU A 358 -31.20 -5.80 -4.30
C LEU A 358 -32.44 -6.52 -4.86
N ILE A 359 -33.58 -6.29 -4.25
CA ILE A 359 -34.90 -6.54 -4.83
C ILE A 359 -35.76 -5.27 -4.74
N ASP A 360 -36.51 -4.99 -5.81
CA ASP A 360 -37.57 -3.99 -5.79
C ASP A 360 -38.90 -4.70 -5.49
N LEU A 361 -39.69 -4.10 -4.61
CA LEU A 361 -40.96 -4.62 -4.13
C LEU A 361 -42.09 -3.72 -4.64
N ASP A 362 -42.48 -3.94 -5.89
CA ASP A 362 -43.56 -3.18 -6.55
C ASP A 362 -44.93 -3.50 -5.96
N GLU A 363 -45.13 -4.76 -5.57
CA GLU A 363 -46.33 -5.28 -4.95
C GLU A 363 -46.03 -6.07 -3.67
N LEU A 364 -47.06 -6.29 -2.85
CA LEU A 364 -46.93 -7.03 -1.59
C LEU A 364 -46.51 -8.49 -1.87
N PRO A 365 -45.32 -8.94 -1.43
CA PRO A 365 -44.89 -10.32 -1.63
C PRO A 365 -45.86 -11.32 -0.99
N SER A 366 -46.09 -12.46 -1.66
CA SER A 366 -46.94 -13.53 -1.14
C SER A 366 -46.44 -14.02 0.23
N ALA A 367 -47.38 -14.37 1.12
CA ALA A 367 -47.01 -14.94 2.41
C ALA A 367 -46.27 -16.28 2.20
N PRO A 368 -45.06 -16.44 2.75
CA PRO A 368 -44.30 -17.67 2.55
C PRO A 368 -44.84 -18.78 3.44
N GLU A 369 -44.83 -20.02 2.94
CA GLU A 369 -45.17 -21.21 3.71
C GLU A 369 -43.94 -21.73 4.44
N PHE A 370 -44.02 -21.81 5.77
CA PHE A 370 -42.95 -22.34 6.61
C PHE A 370 -42.98 -23.87 6.67
N PRO A 371 -41.82 -24.54 6.77
CA PRO A 371 -41.78 -25.99 6.95
C PRO A 371 -42.58 -26.44 8.19
N ASP A 372 -43.12 -27.66 8.14
CA ASP A 372 -43.87 -28.25 9.25
C ASP A 372 -43.11 -28.15 10.59
N GLY A 373 -43.82 -27.74 11.64
CA GLY A 373 -43.26 -27.54 12.98
C GLY A 373 -42.64 -26.16 13.21
N ILE A 374 -42.31 -25.42 12.15
CA ILE A 374 -41.70 -24.09 12.28
C ILE A 374 -42.75 -23.00 12.43
N ARG A 375 -42.60 -22.17 13.46
CA ARG A 375 -43.39 -20.96 13.68
C ARG A 375 -42.49 -19.74 13.60
N VAL A 376 -42.85 -18.77 12.74
CA VAL A 376 -42.16 -17.48 12.71
C VAL A 376 -42.83 -16.51 13.69
N ARG A 377 -42.00 -15.77 14.44
CA ARG A 377 -42.46 -14.66 15.27
C ARG A 377 -41.41 -13.57 15.31
N THR A 378 -41.84 -12.39 15.70
CA THR A 378 -40.97 -11.24 15.94
C THR A 378 -40.15 -11.43 17.23
N TYR A 379 -38.94 -10.89 17.23
CA TYR A 379 -38.06 -10.75 18.38
C TYR A 379 -38.73 -9.99 19.54
N ARG A 380 -38.35 -10.38 20.76
CA ARG A 380 -38.70 -9.70 21.99
C ARG A 380 -37.44 -9.52 22.84
N PRO A 381 -37.35 -8.51 23.71
CA PRO A 381 -36.16 -8.28 24.52
C PRO A 381 -35.67 -9.50 25.31
N GLU A 382 -36.58 -10.38 25.77
CA GLU A 382 -36.24 -11.62 26.45
C GLU A 382 -35.53 -12.67 25.56
N ASP A 383 -35.57 -12.51 24.23
CA ASP A 383 -34.93 -13.42 23.28
C ASP A 383 -33.45 -13.08 23.03
N PHE A 384 -32.96 -11.94 23.53
CA PHE A 384 -31.65 -11.37 23.21
C PHE A 384 -30.53 -12.40 23.23
N GLU A 385 -30.35 -13.08 24.36
CA GLU A 385 -29.28 -14.05 24.54
C GLU A 385 -29.43 -15.27 23.60
N MET A 386 -30.66 -15.72 23.35
CA MET A 386 -30.96 -16.82 22.43
C MET A 386 -30.56 -16.46 21.00
N VAL A 387 -30.87 -15.24 20.55
CA VAL A 387 -30.51 -14.75 19.21
C VAL A 387 -28.99 -14.64 19.08
N VAL A 388 -28.29 -14.04 20.04
CA VAL A 388 -26.83 -13.87 19.99
C VAL A 388 -26.12 -15.22 19.97
N ARG A 389 -26.57 -16.19 20.77
CA ARG A 389 -26.03 -17.56 20.77
C ARG A 389 -26.26 -18.26 19.43
N ALA A 390 -27.48 -18.18 18.89
CA ALA A 390 -27.80 -18.75 17.59
C ALA A 390 -27.01 -18.09 16.45
N HIS A 391 -26.77 -16.78 16.55
CA HIS A 391 -25.95 -16.04 15.61
C HIS A 391 -24.50 -16.54 15.63
N LYS A 392 -23.88 -16.60 16.81
CA LYS A 392 -22.52 -17.14 16.96
C LYS A 392 -22.41 -18.58 16.43
N GLU A 393 -23.41 -19.42 16.72
CA GLU A 393 -23.45 -20.79 16.18
C GLU A 393 -23.53 -20.80 14.64
N ALA A 394 -24.45 -20.02 14.07
CA ALA A 394 -24.73 -20.04 12.63
C ALA A 394 -23.56 -19.49 11.79
N PHE A 395 -22.85 -18.48 12.31
CA PHE A 395 -21.78 -17.76 11.62
C PHE A 395 -20.37 -18.14 12.07
N SER A 396 -20.20 -19.04 13.04
CA SER A 396 -18.88 -19.51 13.49
C SER A 396 -17.96 -20.04 12.38
N ASP A 397 -18.53 -20.55 11.28
CA ASP A 397 -17.79 -21.05 10.11
C ASP A 397 -17.56 -19.96 9.03
N HIS A 398 -17.98 -18.71 9.28
CA HIS A 398 -17.80 -17.61 8.33
C HIS A 398 -16.38 -17.04 8.44
N TRP A 399 -15.81 -16.69 7.30
CA TRP A 399 -14.51 -16.05 7.23
C TRP A 399 -14.50 -14.69 7.93
N GLY A 400 -13.44 -14.42 8.69
CA GLY A 400 -13.31 -13.21 9.51
C GLY A 400 -14.23 -13.20 10.74
N PHE A 401 -14.98 -14.28 11.00
CA PHE A 401 -15.77 -14.37 12.23
C PHE A 401 -14.83 -14.48 13.43
N PRO A 402 -14.88 -13.54 14.38
CA PRO A 402 -13.90 -13.50 15.46
C PRO A 402 -14.16 -14.63 16.45
N ASP A 403 -13.11 -15.35 16.84
CA ASP A 403 -13.17 -16.32 17.93
C ASP A 403 -13.14 -15.61 19.29
N THR A 404 -14.25 -14.94 19.60
CA THR A 404 -14.41 -14.16 20.84
C THR A 404 -15.22 -14.98 21.86
N PRO A 405 -14.86 -14.97 23.17
CA PRO A 405 -15.70 -15.52 24.22
C PRO A 405 -17.14 -15.03 24.12
N LEU A 406 -18.10 -15.89 24.50
CA LEU A 406 -19.52 -15.57 24.33
C LEU A 406 -19.94 -14.33 25.12
N GLU A 407 -19.38 -14.11 26.31
CA GLU A 407 -19.70 -12.95 27.16
C GLU A 407 -19.36 -11.63 26.45
N ASP A 408 -18.16 -11.54 25.88
CA ASP A 408 -17.72 -10.39 25.09
C ASP A 408 -18.55 -10.23 23.80
N TYR A 409 -18.92 -11.36 23.17
CA TYR A 409 -19.77 -11.36 21.99
C TYR A 409 -21.17 -10.81 22.31
N ILE A 410 -21.76 -11.21 23.45
CA ILE A 410 -23.01 -10.64 23.95
C ILE A 410 -22.87 -9.14 24.23
N GLY A 411 -21.77 -8.72 24.86
CA GLY A 411 -21.49 -7.30 25.11
C GLY A 411 -21.47 -6.46 23.83
N ARG A 412 -20.89 -6.98 22.74
CA ARG A 412 -20.91 -6.31 21.43
C ARG A 412 -22.32 -6.22 20.82
N TRP A 413 -23.12 -7.28 20.95
CA TRP A 413 -24.50 -7.26 20.44
C TRP A 413 -25.42 -6.33 21.24
N GLN A 414 -25.04 -5.93 22.46
CA GLN A 414 -25.80 -4.95 23.23
C GLN A 414 -25.83 -3.60 22.52
N THR A 415 -24.73 -3.18 21.88
CA THR A 415 -24.67 -1.90 21.16
C THR A 415 -25.60 -1.89 19.94
N VAL A 416 -25.90 -3.06 19.36
CA VAL A 416 -26.83 -3.20 18.23
C VAL A 416 -28.27 -2.93 18.66
N VAL A 417 -28.69 -3.52 19.78
CA VAL A 417 -30.07 -3.35 20.28
C VAL A 417 -30.29 -2.02 21.02
N ASP A 418 -29.21 -1.35 21.42
CA ASP A 418 -29.24 -0.01 22.00
C ASP A 418 -29.24 1.11 20.92
N ASP A 419 -29.06 0.77 19.64
CA ASP A 419 -29.06 1.74 18.54
C ASP A 419 -30.44 2.41 18.39
N ALA A 420 -30.45 3.73 18.16
CA ALA A 420 -31.69 4.50 18.04
C ALA A 420 -32.56 4.09 16.82
N ASN A 421 -31.96 3.45 15.81
CA ASN A 421 -32.63 2.93 14.62
C ASN A 421 -33.02 1.45 14.75
N PHE A 422 -32.68 0.79 15.85
CA PHE A 422 -33.08 -0.59 16.10
C PHE A 422 -34.60 -0.68 16.23
N ASP A 423 -35.21 -1.52 15.38
CA ASP A 423 -36.62 -1.87 15.46
C ASP A 423 -36.76 -3.37 15.75
N PRO A 424 -37.13 -3.77 16.98
CA PRO A 424 -37.30 -5.18 17.32
C PRO A 424 -38.36 -5.86 16.44
N SER A 425 -39.27 -5.08 15.85
CA SER A 425 -40.27 -5.61 14.92
C SER A 425 -39.77 -5.94 13.52
N CYS A 426 -38.48 -5.73 13.25
CA CYS A 426 -37.79 -6.14 12.03
C CYS A 426 -36.88 -7.36 12.22
N TRP A 427 -36.88 -7.99 13.39
CA TRP A 427 -36.14 -9.22 13.64
C TRP A 427 -37.10 -10.41 13.69
N PHE A 428 -36.89 -11.38 12.79
CA PHE A 428 -37.79 -12.50 12.59
C PHE A 428 -37.13 -13.80 13.03
N LEU A 429 -37.77 -14.52 13.94
CA LEU A 429 -37.28 -15.72 14.58
C LEU A 429 -38.12 -16.92 14.14
N ALA A 430 -37.48 -17.89 13.48
CA ALA A 430 -38.09 -19.18 13.14
C ALA A 430 -37.88 -20.16 14.29
N MET A 431 -38.97 -20.53 14.97
CA MET A 431 -38.97 -21.37 16.16
C MET A 431 -39.43 -22.79 15.83
N ASP A 432 -38.72 -23.79 16.33
CA ASP A 432 -39.13 -25.21 16.37
C ASP A 432 -39.38 -25.59 17.85
N GLY A 433 -40.64 -25.55 18.27
CA GLY A 433 -40.97 -25.55 19.70
C GLY A 433 -40.38 -24.32 20.40
N ASP A 434 -39.51 -24.57 21.39
CA ASP A 434 -38.79 -23.53 22.15
C ASP A 434 -37.39 -23.24 21.59
N GLU A 435 -36.94 -23.97 20.57
CA GLU A 435 -35.63 -23.78 19.97
C GLU A 435 -35.67 -22.80 18.79
N LEU A 436 -34.74 -21.86 18.76
CA LEU A 436 -34.53 -21.01 17.59
C LEU A 436 -33.88 -21.82 16.48
N ALA A 437 -34.57 -22.05 15.37
CA ALA A 437 -34.08 -22.80 14.20
C ALA A 437 -33.32 -21.91 13.20
N GLY A 438 -33.73 -20.64 13.09
CA GLY A 438 -33.12 -19.65 12.22
C GLY A 438 -33.67 -18.26 12.46
N PHE A 439 -33.03 -17.26 11.88
CA PHE A 439 -33.37 -15.86 12.09
C PHE A 439 -33.11 -15.03 10.82
N SER A 440 -33.82 -13.92 10.70
CA SER A 440 -33.53 -12.83 9.77
C SER A 440 -33.54 -11.52 10.55
N LEU A 441 -32.37 -10.89 10.66
CA LEU A 441 -32.17 -9.64 11.40
C LEU A 441 -32.14 -8.51 10.38
N CYS A 442 -33.13 -7.62 10.45
CA CYS A 442 -33.31 -6.56 9.45
C CYS A 442 -33.28 -5.19 10.08
N TRP A 443 -32.86 -4.20 9.29
CA TRP A 443 -32.96 -2.79 9.62
C TRP A 443 -34.03 -2.12 8.74
N PRO A 444 -34.97 -1.38 9.34
CA PRO A 444 -36.02 -0.71 8.59
C PRO A 444 -35.53 0.57 7.90
N VAL A 445 -34.37 1.11 8.26
CA VAL A 445 -33.88 2.38 7.73
C VAL A 445 -32.41 2.22 7.37
N MET A 446 -32.02 2.77 6.22
CA MET A 446 -30.63 2.97 5.84
C MET A 446 -30.38 4.46 5.64
N ALA A 447 -29.17 4.93 5.96
CA ALA A 447 -28.74 6.31 5.76
C ALA A 447 -28.94 6.79 4.31
N GLU A 448 -28.77 5.90 3.35
CA GLU A 448 -28.82 6.19 1.91
C GLU A 448 -30.25 6.40 1.39
N SER A 449 -31.27 5.75 1.99
CA SER A 449 -32.65 5.84 1.52
C SER A 449 -33.68 5.44 2.59
N PRO A 450 -34.63 6.32 2.92
CA PRO A 450 -35.71 5.99 3.87
C PRO A 450 -36.69 4.92 3.33
N ASP A 451 -36.67 4.65 2.03
CA ASP A 451 -37.51 3.65 1.35
C ASP A 451 -36.81 2.28 1.21
N MET A 452 -35.58 2.15 1.71
CA MET A 452 -34.79 0.92 1.65
C MET A 452 -34.72 0.23 3.02
N GLY A 453 -34.99 -1.07 3.04
CA GLY A 453 -34.68 -1.95 4.16
C GLY A 453 -33.40 -2.76 3.92
N LEU A 454 -32.74 -3.17 4.99
CA LEU A 454 -31.57 -4.04 4.96
C LEU A 454 -31.92 -5.39 5.60
N VAL A 455 -31.60 -6.49 4.93
CA VAL A 455 -31.41 -7.78 5.59
C VAL A 455 -29.93 -7.88 5.91
N ASP A 456 -29.59 -7.73 7.19
CA ASP A 456 -28.21 -7.67 7.66
C ASP A 456 -27.68 -9.09 7.82
N ASP A 457 -28.35 -9.87 8.66
CA ASP A 457 -27.99 -11.26 8.93
C ASP A 457 -29.17 -12.20 8.66
N LEU A 458 -28.90 -13.24 7.88
CA LEU A 458 -29.82 -14.35 7.63
C LEU A 458 -29.13 -15.66 8.01
N GLY A 459 -29.57 -16.26 9.12
CA GLY A 459 -28.96 -17.45 9.68
C GLY A 459 -29.93 -18.62 9.79
N VAL A 460 -29.44 -19.82 9.50
CA VAL A 460 -30.12 -21.08 9.83
C VAL A 460 -29.13 -21.99 10.56
N ARG A 461 -29.51 -22.45 11.76
CA ARG A 461 -28.67 -23.34 12.57
C ARG A 461 -28.54 -24.71 11.93
N ARG A 462 -27.43 -25.39 12.19
CA ARG A 462 -27.02 -26.61 11.49
C ARG A 462 -28.12 -27.69 11.40
N PRO A 463 -28.89 -28.00 12.46
CA PRO A 463 -29.93 -29.06 12.40
C PRO A 463 -31.09 -28.77 11.43
N TRP A 464 -31.36 -27.50 11.11
CA TRP A 464 -32.48 -27.06 10.26
C TRP A 464 -32.05 -26.60 8.85
N ARG A 465 -30.75 -26.66 8.53
CA ARG A 465 -30.24 -26.35 7.18
C ARG A 465 -30.80 -27.32 6.15
N ARG A 466 -30.83 -26.89 4.88
CA ARG A 466 -31.31 -27.65 3.70
C ARG A 466 -32.80 -28.05 3.75
N ARG A 467 -33.63 -27.38 4.57
CA ARG A 467 -35.09 -27.55 4.63
C ARG A 467 -35.89 -26.39 4.01
N GLY A 468 -35.24 -25.55 3.21
CA GLY A 468 -35.85 -24.35 2.61
C GLY A 468 -35.99 -23.14 3.55
N LEU A 469 -35.74 -23.31 4.85
CA LEU A 469 -36.02 -22.30 5.88
C LEU A 469 -35.39 -20.92 5.61
N GLY A 470 -34.15 -20.85 5.13
CA GLY A 470 -33.49 -19.57 4.84
C GLY A 470 -34.20 -18.78 3.72
N LEU A 471 -34.66 -19.46 2.66
CA LEU A 471 -35.40 -18.81 1.57
C LEU A 471 -36.77 -18.34 2.06
N THR A 472 -37.43 -19.14 2.90
CA THR A 472 -38.73 -18.80 3.50
C THR A 472 -38.61 -17.58 4.42
N LEU A 473 -37.60 -17.57 5.31
CA LEU A 473 -37.30 -16.44 6.19
C LEU A 473 -37.03 -15.16 5.38
N LEU A 474 -36.21 -15.25 4.34
CA LEU A 474 -35.90 -14.08 3.51
C LEU A 474 -37.14 -13.50 2.82
N LYS A 475 -38.01 -14.35 2.26
CA LYS A 475 -39.28 -13.92 1.67
C LYS A 475 -40.22 -13.32 2.71
N HIS A 476 -40.21 -13.83 3.94
CA HIS A 476 -40.95 -13.24 5.06
C HIS A 476 -40.43 -11.83 5.34
N SER A 477 -39.11 -11.65 5.44
CA SER A 477 -38.48 -10.34 5.64
C SER A 477 -38.88 -9.33 4.55
N PHE A 478 -38.88 -9.72 3.27
CA PHE A 478 -39.35 -8.85 2.18
C PHE A 478 -40.80 -8.40 2.37
N ARG A 479 -41.68 -9.33 2.74
CA ARG A 479 -43.09 -9.03 2.96
C ARG A 479 -43.28 -8.06 4.14
N GLU A 480 -42.64 -8.32 5.27
CA GLU A 480 -42.78 -7.50 6.47
C GLU A 480 -42.16 -6.10 6.27
N LEU A 481 -41.01 -6.00 5.60
CA LEU A 481 -40.40 -4.72 5.23
C LEU A 481 -41.30 -3.94 4.26
N TYR A 482 -41.94 -4.59 3.29
CA TYR A 482 -42.93 -3.94 2.41
C TYR A 482 -44.11 -3.38 3.20
N GLN A 483 -44.64 -4.14 4.16
CA GLN A 483 -45.73 -3.66 5.02
C GLN A 483 -45.32 -2.48 5.90
N LYS A 484 -44.03 -2.37 6.22
CA LYS A 484 -43.40 -1.21 6.87
C LYS A 484 -43.07 -0.07 5.90
N GLY A 485 -43.56 -0.14 4.66
CA GLY A 485 -43.45 0.90 3.66
C GLY A 485 -42.16 0.88 2.85
N LYS A 486 -41.32 -0.14 2.96
CA LYS A 486 -40.07 -0.26 2.20
C LYS A 486 -40.33 -0.82 0.81
N ARG A 487 -39.88 -0.12 -0.23
CA ARG A 487 -40.00 -0.58 -1.62
C ARG A 487 -38.75 -1.25 -2.15
N LYS A 488 -37.63 -1.15 -1.44
CA LYS A 488 -36.38 -1.82 -1.80
C LYS A 488 -35.81 -2.57 -0.63
N VAL A 489 -35.25 -3.74 -0.87
CA VAL A 489 -34.53 -4.50 0.15
C VAL A 489 -33.15 -4.89 -0.36
N ARG A 490 -32.12 -4.60 0.44
CA ARG A 490 -30.72 -4.88 0.13
C ARG A 490 -30.14 -5.90 1.11
N LEU A 491 -29.09 -6.60 0.67
CA LEU A 491 -28.18 -7.36 1.53
C LEU A 491 -26.76 -7.40 0.94
N GLY A 492 -25.79 -7.79 1.77
CA GLY A 492 -24.44 -8.15 1.35
C GLY A 492 -24.23 -9.66 1.40
N VAL A 493 -23.48 -10.22 0.45
CA VAL A 493 -23.10 -11.63 0.47
C VAL A 493 -21.65 -11.81 0.06
N ASP A 494 -20.94 -12.62 0.81
CA ASP A 494 -19.65 -13.17 0.40
C ASP A 494 -19.84 -14.21 -0.70
N SER A 495 -19.57 -13.81 -1.95
CA SER A 495 -19.71 -14.68 -3.12
C SER A 495 -18.64 -15.78 -3.19
N SER A 496 -17.60 -15.67 -2.36
CA SER A 496 -16.55 -16.68 -2.20
C SER A 496 -16.86 -17.68 -1.08
N SER A 497 -18.01 -17.55 -0.41
CA SER A 497 -18.44 -18.46 0.67
C SER A 497 -18.90 -19.83 0.14
N LEU A 498 -18.59 -20.89 0.91
CA LEU A 498 -18.99 -22.27 0.62
C LEU A 498 -20.51 -22.53 0.74
N THR A 499 -21.28 -21.58 1.30
CA THR A 499 -22.68 -21.77 1.66
C THR A 499 -23.68 -21.63 0.50
N ASN A 500 -23.21 -21.27 -0.70
CA ASN A 500 -24.03 -21.00 -1.89
C ASN A 500 -25.20 -20.01 -1.62
N ALA A 501 -24.98 -19.06 -0.72
CA ALA A 501 -25.98 -18.08 -0.30
C ALA A 501 -26.46 -17.20 -1.47
N THR A 502 -25.57 -16.84 -2.40
CA THR A 502 -25.93 -16.10 -3.62
C THR A 502 -27.07 -16.75 -4.40
N ALA A 503 -27.03 -18.08 -4.61
CA ALA A 503 -28.09 -18.78 -5.32
C ALA A 503 -29.42 -18.76 -4.55
N LEU A 504 -29.39 -18.72 -3.20
CA LEU A 504 -30.59 -18.56 -2.39
C LEU A 504 -31.21 -17.18 -2.62
N TYR A 505 -30.41 -16.12 -2.63
CA TYR A 505 -30.86 -14.74 -2.83
C TYR A 505 -31.42 -14.52 -4.24
N GLN A 506 -30.78 -15.09 -5.27
CA GLN A 506 -31.30 -15.07 -6.64
C GLN A 506 -32.65 -15.78 -6.76
N ARG A 507 -32.84 -16.94 -6.11
CA ARG A 507 -34.15 -17.63 -6.05
C ARG A 507 -35.22 -16.84 -5.29
N ALA A 508 -34.80 -15.94 -4.41
CA ALA A 508 -35.72 -15.02 -3.72
C ALA A 508 -36.13 -13.83 -4.60
N GLY A 509 -35.53 -13.67 -5.78
CA GLY A 509 -35.81 -12.59 -6.73
C GLY A 509 -34.81 -11.43 -6.66
N MET A 510 -33.74 -11.55 -5.88
CA MET A 510 -32.72 -10.51 -5.79
C MET A 510 -31.76 -10.55 -6.98
N ARG A 511 -31.23 -9.39 -7.36
CA ARG A 511 -30.18 -9.23 -8.37
C ARG A 511 -28.93 -8.59 -7.76
N VAL A 512 -27.77 -8.90 -8.31
CA VAL A 512 -26.51 -8.21 -7.95
C VAL A 512 -26.57 -6.79 -8.51
N ILE A 513 -26.22 -5.80 -7.68
CA ILE A 513 -26.16 -4.39 -8.09
C ILE A 513 -24.72 -3.86 -8.15
N THR A 514 -23.86 -4.31 -7.23
CA THR A 514 -22.43 -3.99 -7.23
C THR A 514 -21.64 -5.15 -6.65
N GLU A 515 -20.35 -5.18 -6.99
CA GLU A 515 -19.41 -6.16 -6.48
C GLU A 515 -18.25 -5.42 -5.84
N THR A 516 -17.87 -5.82 -4.64
CA THR A 516 -16.74 -5.27 -3.91
C THR A 516 -15.70 -6.36 -3.76
N ALA A 517 -14.52 -6.13 -4.32
CA ALA A 517 -13.40 -7.03 -4.18
C ALA A 517 -12.48 -6.55 -3.05
N VAL A 518 -12.03 -7.51 -2.26
CA VAL A 518 -10.98 -7.32 -1.27
C VAL A 518 -9.64 -7.68 -1.91
N TYR A 519 -8.71 -6.75 -1.87
CA TYR A 519 -7.34 -6.91 -2.35
C TYR A 519 -6.40 -6.93 -1.15
N ARG A 520 -5.46 -7.88 -1.16
CA ARG A 520 -4.52 -8.14 -0.07
C ARG A 520 -3.09 -8.18 -0.59
N LYS A 521 -2.16 -7.57 0.15
CA LYS A 521 -0.72 -7.67 -0.06
C LYS A 521 -0.07 -8.18 1.22
N ILE A 522 0.66 -9.30 1.10
CA ILE A 522 1.38 -9.90 2.22
C ILE A 522 2.65 -9.08 2.48
N LEU A 523 2.80 -8.58 3.70
CA LEU A 523 3.99 -7.87 4.16
C LEU A 523 4.99 -8.83 4.80
N ARG A 524 4.51 -9.75 5.65
CA ARG A 524 5.30 -10.84 6.23
C ARG A 524 4.54 -12.16 6.07
N PRO A 525 5.11 -13.19 5.43
CA PRO A 525 4.49 -14.51 5.38
C PRO A 525 4.54 -15.18 6.77
N GLY A 526 3.56 -16.01 7.09
CA GLY A 526 3.48 -16.69 8.37
C GLY A 526 2.19 -17.51 8.52
N VAL A 527 1.82 -17.81 9.76
CA VAL A 527 0.53 -18.42 10.10
C VAL A 527 -0.57 -17.37 9.96
N ASP A 528 -1.59 -17.65 9.16
CA ASP A 528 -2.76 -16.78 9.06
C ASP A 528 -3.59 -16.84 10.35
N LEU A 529 -3.46 -15.81 11.18
CA LEU A 529 -4.24 -15.65 12.42
C LEU A 529 -5.56 -14.91 12.18
N HIS A 530 -5.82 -14.39 10.98
CA HIS A 530 -7.08 -13.74 10.63
C HIS A 530 -8.18 -14.79 10.35
N THR A 531 -7.82 -16.02 9.96
CA THR A 531 -8.77 -17.05 9.50
C THR A 531 -8.91 -18.27 10.41
N GLN A 532 -8.45 -18.21 11.67
CA GLN A 532 -8.62 -19.34 12.62
C GLN A 532 -10.07 -19.48 13.13
N GLY A 533 -10.98 -19.81 12.20
CA GLY A 533 -12.23 -20.50 12.43
C GLY A 533 -12.17 -21.87 11.73
N ALA A 534 -11.79 -22.89 12.50
CA ALA A 534 -11.86 -24.34 12.23
C ALA A 534 -11.11 -24.91 11.01
N ALA A 535 -9.81 -25.19 11.19
CA ALA A 535 -9.25 -26.46 10.74
C ALA A 535 -9.18 -27.40 11.95
N GLU A 536 -10.24 -28.17 12.16
CA GLU A 536 -10.23 -29.53 12.76
C GLU A 536 -11.58 -30.23 12.55
#